data_AF-A0A916C1V2-F1
#
_entry.id   AF-A0A916C1V2-F1
#
_cell.length_a   1.000
_cell.length_b   1.000
_cell.length_c   1.000
_cell.angle_alpha   90.00
_cell.angle_beta   90.00
_cell.angle_gamma   90.00
#
_symmetry.space_group_name_H-M   'P 1'
#
loop_
_entity.id
_entity.type
_entity.pdbx_description
1 polymer ?
#
loop_
_entity_poly.entity_id
_entity_poly.type
_entity_poly.pdbx_seq_one_letter_code
_entity_poly.pdbx_strand_id
1 'polypeptide(L)'
;MTAMPLLPGMSSMGHESTTMDAAAEVEQLRSAPGPFGRAFIKMMFAHHQMAIDAAQMALHQATHSEINEMAQDIIDSQQREIDQLNQWDQLWYGTIPADGTATP
;
A
#
# COMPACT_ATOMS: atom_id res chain seq x y z
N MET A 1 31.25 43.58 4.12
CA MET A 1 31.74 42.20 4.27
C MET A 1 30.76 41.29 3.55
N THR A 2 31.30 40.47 2.65
CA THR A 2 30.64 39.86 1.50
C THR A 2 29.75 38.68 1.88
N ALA A 3 28.55 38.59 1.28
CA ALA A 3 27.66 37.44 1.36
C ALA A 3 28.32 36.21 0.72
N MET A 4 28.30 35.06 1.40
CA MET A 4 28.74 33.79 0.84
C MET A 4 27.61 33.16 -0.01
N PRO A 5 27.89 32.66 -1.22
CA PRO A 5 26.88 32.04 -2.07
C PRO A 5 26.54 30.63 -1.56
N LEU A 6 25.24 30.34 -1.54
CA LEU A 6 24.67 29.03 -1.24
C LEU A 6 24.96 28.08 -2.41
N LEU A 7 25.59 26.94 -2.13
CA LEU A 7 25.81 25.87 -3.10
C LEU A 7 24.46 25.20 -3.47
N PRO A 8 24.11 25.03 -4.76
CA PRO A 8 22.96 24.24 -5.17
C PRO A 8 23.35 22.77 -5.26
N GLY A 9 22.65 21.88 -4.53
CA GLY A 9 22.93 20.44 -4.66
C GLY A 9 22.37 19.50 -3.59
N MET A 10 21.49 19.95 -2.68
CA MET A 10 20.82 19.07 -1.72
C MET A 10 19.31 19.25 -1.88
N SER A 11 18.79 18.88 -3.06
CA SER A 11 17.36 18.67 -3.23
C SER A 11 16.97 17.46 -2.40
N SER A 12 16.55 17.72 -1.16
CA SER A 12 15.38 17.12 -0.53
C SER A 12 15.02 15.73 -1.05
N MET A 13 15.78 14.71 -0.65
CA MET A 13 15.19 13.39 -0.50
C MET A 13 14.30 13.49 0.74
N GLY A 14 13.10 14.00 0.54
CA GLY A 14 12.07 14.07 1.57
C GLY A 14 11.83 12.66 2.07
N HIS A 15 12.05 12.46 3.36
CA HIS A 15 11.55 11.31 4.09
C HIS A 15 10.02 11.49 4.14
N GLU A 16 9.33 11.31 3.01
CA GLU A 16 7.88 11.13 3.00
C GLU A 16 7.62 9.81 3.70
N SER A 17 7.46 9.90 5.02
CA SER A 17 6.60 8.97 5.73
C SER A 17 5.28 8.97 4.99
N THR A 18 5.00 7.93 4.20
CA THR A 18 3.70 7.67 3.60
C THR A 18 2.69 7.47 4.73
N THR A 19 2.24 8.57 5.33
CA THR A 19 1.02 8.54 6.12
C THR A 19 -0.08 8.22 5.13
N MET A 20 -0.68 7.03 5.23
CA MET A 20 -1.95 6.75 4.57
C MET A 20 -2.95 7.78 5.09
N ASP A 21 -3.15 8.86 4.35
CA ASP A 21 -4.26 9.77 4.61
C ASP A 21 -5.53 9.03 4.15
N ALA A 22 -6.10 8.26 5.08
CA ALA A 22 -7.30 7.48 4.82
C ALA A 22 -8.46 8.37 4.33
N ALA A 23 -8.50 9.64 4.71
CA ALA A 23 -9.53 10.56 4.23
C ALA A 23 -9.30 10.93 2.76
N ALA A 24 -8.05 11.20 2.37
CA ALA A 24 -7.69 11.45 0.98
C ALA A 24 -7.92 10.22 0.08
N GLU A 25 -7.56 9.03 0.55
CA GLU A 25 -7.79 7.77 -0.19
C GLU A 25 -9.29 7.49 -0.39
N VAL A 26 -10.10 7.69 0.65
CA VAL A 26 -11.57 7.56 0.54
C VAL A 26 -12.15 8.57 -0.44
N GLU A 27 -11.66 9.80 -0.47
CA GLU A 27 -12.12 10.81 -1.42
C GLU A 27 -11.69 10.49 -2.86
N GLN A 28 -10.47 9.99 -3.04
CA GLN A 28 -9.99 9.51 -4.34
C GLN A 28 -10.83 8.31 -4.83
N LEU A 29 -11.18 7.38 -3.94
CA LEU A 29 -12.06 6.26 -4.25
C LEU A 29 -13.46 6.73 -4.67
N ARG A 30 -14.03 7.73 -3.98
CA ARG A 30 -15.35 8.31 -4.34
C ARG A 30 -15.33 8.97 -5.71
N SER A 31 -14.21 9.58 -6.07
CA SER A 31 -14.02 10.28 -7.33
C SER A 31 -13.48 9.38 -8.46
N ALA A 32 -13.23 8.10 -8.19
CA ALA A 32 -12.63 7.19 -9.16
C ALA A 32 -13.55 6.93 -10.36
N PRO A 33 -13.03 6.94 -11.60
CA PRO A 33 -13.82 6.61 -12.77
C PRO A 33 -14.18 5.12 -12.80
N GLY A 34 -15.31 4.80 -13.43
CA GLY A 34 -15.79 3.43 -13.60
C GLY A 34 -16.55 2.89 -12.38
N PRO A 35 -16.73 1.56 -12.28
CA PRO A 35 -17.46 0.97 -11.17
C PRO A 35 -16.72 1.18 -9.84
N PHE A 36 -17.40 1.78 -8.86
CA PHE A 36 -16.87 1.96 -7.50
C PHE A 36 -16.28 0.66 -6.92
N GLY A 37 -16.97 -0.47 -7.13
CA GLY A 37 -16.51 -1.78 -6.67
C GLY A 37 -15.12 -2.16 -7.20
N ARG A 38 -14.82 -1.85 -8.47
CA ARG A 38 -13.51 -2.13 -9.05
C ARG A 38 -12.42 -1.24 -8.47
N ALA A 39 -12.72 0.03 -8.26
CA ALA A 39 -11.79 0.97 -7.63
C ALA A 39 -11.50 0.56 -6.17
N PHE A 40 -12.52 0.12 -5.44
CA PHE A 40 -12.39 -0.37 -4.08
C PHE A 40 -11.49 -1.61 -4.00
N ILE A 41 -11.71 -2.58 -4.89
CA ILE A 41 -10.90 -3.81 -4.93
C ILE A 41 -9.42 -3.48 -5.17
N LYS A 42 -9.12 -2.62 -6.15
CA LYS A 42 -7.74 -2.20 -6.46
C LYS A 42 -7.07 -1.47 -5.29
N MET A 43 -7.80 -0.56 -4.65
CA MET A 43 -7.32 0.18 -3.49
C MET A 43 -7.01 -0.76 -2.32
N MET A 44 -7.92 -1.69 -1.99
CA MET A 44 -7.73 -2.63 -0.89
C MET A 44 -6.64 -3.66 -1.17
N PHE A 45 -6.47 -4.09 -2.43
CA PHE A 45 -5.34 -4.93 -2.81
C PHE A 45 -4.00 -4.26 -2.46
N ALA A 46 -3.81 -3.00 -2.87
CA ALA A 46 -2.58 -2.25 -2.59
C ALA A 46 -2.38 -2.00 -1.07
N HIS A 47 -3.45 -1.62 -0.38
CA HIS A 47 -3.42 -1.40 1.06
C HIS A 47 -3.03 -2.69 1.84
N HIS A 48 -3.57 -3.85 1.46
CA HIS A 48 -3.19 -5.13 2.06
C HIS A 48 -1.74 -5.51 1.75
N GLN A 49 -1.26 -5.27 0.52
CA GLN A 49 0.13 -5.54 0.16
C GLN A 49 1.09 -4.71 1.03
N MET A 50 0.80 -3.44 1.27
CA MET A 50 1.59 -2.61 2.18
C MET A 50 1.62 -3.16 3.61
N ALA A 51 0.51 -3.70 4.10
CA ALA A 51 0.45 -4.34 5.42
C ALA A 51 1.28 -5.63 5.47
N ILE A 52 1.29 -6.43 4.40
CA ILE A 52 2.14 -7.63 4.27
C ILE A 52 3.61 -7.23 4.27
N ASP A 53 4.00 -6.22 3.49
CA ASP A 53 5.38 -5.75 3.42
C ASP A 53 5.85 -5.24 4.80
N ALA A 54 4.99 -4.51 5.52
CA ALA A 54 5.26 -4.07 6.89
C ALA A 54 5.40 -5.24 7.88
N ALA A 55 4.55 -6.25 7.79
CA ALA A 55 4.62 -7.43 8.63
C ALA A 55 5.86 -8.28 8.33
N GLN A 56 6.25 -8.42 7.06
CA GLN A 56 7.51 -9.07 6.68
C GLN A 56 8.72 -8.34 7.27
N MET A 57 8.74 -7.00 7.21
CA MET A 57 9.78 -6.21 7.87
C MET A 57 9.81 -6.45 9.39
N ALA A 58 8.65 -6.56 10.03
CA ALA A 58 8.55 -6.87 11.45
C ALA A 58 9.14 -8.25 11.78
N LEU A 59 8.82 -9.29 11.01
CA LEU A 59 9.41 -10.64 11.18
C LEU A 59 10.94 -10.63 11.07
N HIS A 60 11.49 -9.78 10.20
CA HIS A 60 12.93 -9.66 10.02
C HIS A 60 13.65 -8.94 11.18
N GLN A 61 12.95 -8.07 11.92
CA GLN A 61 13.55 -7.17 12.90
C GLN A 61 13.16 -7.49 14.35
N ALA A 62 12.05 -8.18 14.57
CA ALA A 62 11.49 -8.40 15.89
C ALA A 62 12.30 -9.42 16.71
N THR A 63 12.60 -9.04 17.94
CA THR A 63 13.23 -9.90 18.94
C THR A 63 12.23 -10.54 19.90
N HIS A 64 11.02 -9.96 20.00
CA HIS A 64 9.93 -10.43 20.85
C HIS A 64 9.05 -11.42 20.08
N SER A 65 8.76 -12.58 20.68
CA SER A 65 7.95 -13.63 20.05
C SER A 65 6.53 -13.17 19.75
N GLU A 66 5.94 -12.32 20.60
CA GLU A 66 4.58 -11.82 20.39
C GLU A 66 4.47 -10.96 19.12
N ILE A 67 5.53 -10.22 18.78
CA ILE A 67 5.56 -9.42 17.55
C ILE A 67 5.69 -10.32 16.32
N ASN A 68 6.48 -11.40 16.41
CA ASN A 68 6.61 -12.36 15.33
C ASN A 68 5.29 -13.09 15.04
N GLU A 69 4.59 -13.52 16.10
CA GLU A 69 3.27 -14.15 15.99
C GLU A 69 2.26 -13.20 15.34
N MET A 70 2.17 -11.96 15.84
CA MET A 70 1.30 -10.94 15.25
C MET A 70 1.62 -10.66 13.78
N ALA A 71 2.90 -10.59 13.42
CA ALA A 71 3.31 -10.35 12.04
C ALA A 71 2.92 -11.51 11.11
N GLN A 72 3.08 -12.76 11.57
CA GLN A 72 2.64 -13.93 10.80
C GLN A 72 1.11 -13.95 10.62
N ASP A 73 0.35 -13.64 11.67
CA ASP A 73 -1.10 -13.56 11.61
C ASP A 73 -1.59 -12.51 10.60
N ILE A 74 -0.93 -11.34 10.56
CA ILE A 74 -1.20 -10.29 9.58
C ILE A 74 -0.91 -10.81 8.16
N ILE A 75 0.27 -11.40 7.91
CA ILE A 75 0.59 -11.92 6.57
C ILE A 75 -0.47 -12.92 6.11
N ASP A 76 -0.83 -13.86 6.97
CA ASP A 76 -1.80 -14.91 6.65
C ASP A 76 -3.20 -14.34 6.41
N SER A 77 -3.65 -13.36 7.21
CA SER A 77 -4.97 -12.74 7.02
C SER A 77 -5.05 -11.91 5.76
N GLN A 78 -4.08 -11.01 5.56
CA GLN A 78 -4.10 -10.07 4.45
C GLN A 78 -3.89 -10.80 3.11
N GLN A 79 -3.12 -11.90 3.08
CA GLN A 79 -2.97 -12.72 1.88
C GLN A 79 -4.29 -13.38 1.48
N ARG A 80 -5.06 -13.92 2.44
CA ARG A 80 -6.39 -14.48 2.17
C ARG A 80 -7.35 -13.42 1.61
N GLU A 81 -7.28 -12.20 2.13
CA GLU A 81 -8.10 -11.09 1.65
C GLU A 81 -7.68 -10.65 0.24
N ILE A 82 -6.38 -10.60 -0.07
CA ILE A 82 -5.87 -10.38 -1.43
C ILE A 82 -6.40 -11.44 -2.41
N ASP A 83 -6.37 -12.72 -2.03
CA ASP A 83 -6.88 -13.80 -2.87
C ASP A 83 -8.39 -13.65 -3.11
N GLN A 84 -9.14 -13.20 -2.11
CA GLN A 84 -10.57 -12.95 -2.22
C GLN A 84 -10.87 -11.75 -3.13
N LEU A 85 -10.11 -10.66 -3.00
CA LEU A 85 -10.21 -9.46 -3.84
C LEU A 85 -9.91 -9.78 -5.30
N ASN A 86 -8.88 -10.60 -5.56
CA ASN A 86 -8.56 -11.08 -6.91
C ASN A 86 -9.68 -11.92 -7.50
N GLN A 87 -10.29 -12.80 -6.72
CA GLN A 87 -11.45 -13.58 -7.16
C GLN A 87 -12.63 -12.67 -7.51
N TRP A 88 -12.90 -11.64 -6.71
CA TRP A 88 -13.97 -10.68 -7.01
C TRP A 88 -13.70 -9.84 -8.25
N ASP A 89 -12.47 -9.35 -8.47
CA ASP A 89 -12.16 -8.65 -9.74
C ASP A 89 -12.39 -9.59 -10.91
N GLN A 90 -11.89 -10.83 -10.84
CA GLN A 90 -12.03 -11.83 -11.91
C GLN A 90 -13.48 -12.13 -12.25
N LEU A 91 -14.32 -12.30 -11.23
CA LEU A 91 -15.72 -12.62 -11.41
C LEU A 91 -16.54 -11.44 -11.93
N TRP A 92 -16.18 -10.20 -11.55
CA TRP A 92 -17.01 -9.02 -11.84
C TRP A 92 -16.49 -8.15 -12.99
N TYR A 93 -15.18 -8.14 -13.24
CA TYR A 93 -14.50 -7.14 -14.08
C TYR A 93 -13.32 -7.66 -14.93
N GLY A 94 -12.80 -8.87 -14.70
CA GLY A 94 -11.57 -9.40 -15.31
C GLY A 94 -10.41 -9.50 -14.31
N THR A 95 -9.15 -9.62 -14.74
CA THR A 95 -8.05 -9.90 -13.78
C THR A 95 -7.29 -8.63 -13.37
N ILE A 96 -7.06 -8.44 -12.06
CA ILE A 96 -5.98 -7.58 -11.54
C ILE A 96 -4.66 -8.35 -11.64
N PRO A 97 -3.64 -7.82 -12.35
CA PRO A 97 -2.31 -8.42 -12.36
C PRO A 97 -1.67 -8.45 -10.97
N ALA A 98 -0.76 -9.41 -10.74
CA ALA A 98 -0.12 -9.62 -9.45
C ALA A 98 0.72 -8.43 -8.95
N ASP A 99 1.13 -7.53 -9.85
CA ASP A 99 1.83 -6.29 -9.51
C ASP A 99 0.89 -5.12 -9.14
N GLY A 100 -0.43 -5.38 -9.07
CA GLY A 100 -1.46 -4.39 -8.76
C GLY A 100 -1.67 -3.34 -9.85
N THR A 101 -1.02 -3.47 -11.02
CA THR A 101 -1.11 -2.45 -12.06
C THR A 101 -2.45 -2.52 -12.80
N ALA A 102 -3.11 -1.37 -12.95
CA ALA A 102 -4.27 -1.26 -13.80
C ALA A 102 -3.83 -1.34 -15.27
N THR A 103 -4.31 -2.34 -16.02
CA THR A 103 -4.33 -2.24 -17.48
C THR A 103 -5.31 -1.12 -17.87
N PRO A 104 -4.93 -0.21 -18.80
CA PRO A 104 -5.83 0.82 -19.32
C PRO A 104 -7.04 0.23 -20.06
#